data_AF-A0A2I1N880-F1
#
_entry.id   AF-A0A2I1N880-F1
#
_cell.length_a   1.000
_cell.length_b   1.000
_cell.length_c   1.000
_cell.angle_alpha   90.00
_cell.angle_beta   90.00
_cell.angle_gamma   90.00
#
_symmetry.space_group_name_H-M   'P 1'
#
loop_
_entity.id
_entity.type
_entity.pdbx_description
1 polymer ?
#
loop_
_entity_poly.entity_id
_entity_poly.type
_entity_poly.pdbx_seq_one_letter_code
_entity_poly.pdbx_strand_id
1 'polypeptide(L)'
;EDENIEEIIKASIEARITGFSLMELFLGDDGVLKVKTVGREFIEFRDNLPTLKIGKNRFVAKEPFFISITSNPAMLKTLWIAYAKQYVLSLYLKFAEFLGVPPLIGGANSSDEKTLKDMSEAFESLRSGSYAIFGVNDTIKILEGRGSQEDFMEFIRYCDAEIAKCINGSVLSSNTATTGSYAQGKIHENNRFEIIDADIKFASREVKKFYKRFGKK
;
A
#
# COMPACT_ATOMS: atom_id res chain seq x y z
N GLU A 1 -16.01 23.61 21.70
CA GLU A 1 -16.91 23.13 20.63
C GLU A 1 -16.14 22.86 19.34
N ASP A 2 -15.25 23.77 18.92
CA ASP A 2 -14.42 23.59 17.73
C ASP A 2 -13.57 22.31 17.75
N GLU A 3 -12.96 21.97 18.88
CA GLU A 3 -12.14 20.74 19.02
C GLU A 3 -12.96 19.45 18.76
N ASN A 4 -14.23 19.41 19.18
CA ASN A 4 -15.11 18.27 18.89
C ASN A 4 -15.46 18.18 17.41
N ILE A 5 -15.68 19.32 16.75
CA ILE A 5 -15.97 19.38 15.32
C ILE A 5 -14.77 18.85 14.52
N GLU A 6 -13.55 19.28 14.88
CA GLU A 6 -12.32 18.82 14.22
C GLU A 6 -12.14 17.31 14.35
N GLU A 7 -12.36 16.74 15.54
CA GLU A 7 -12.26 15.30 15.76
C GLU A 7 -13.33 14.53 14.98
N ILE A 8 -14.57 15.03 14.89
CA ILE A 8 -15.61 14.40 14.06
C ILE A 8 -15.25 14.47 12.57
N ILE A 9 -14.68 15.58 12.10
CA ILE A 9 -14.21 15.71 10.72
C ILE A 9 -13.09 14.70 10.46
N LYS A 10 -12.10 14.61 11.36
CA LYS A 10 -10.99 13.66 11.25
C LYS A 10 -11.48 12.22 11.15
N ALA A 11 -12.36 11.80 12.06
CA ALA A 11 -12.99 10.49 12.02
C ALA A 11 -13.78 10.28 10.71
N SER A 12 -14.47 11.30 10.21
CA SER A 12 -15.22 11.21 8.95
C SER A 12 -14.31 10.97 7.75
N ILE A 13 -13.20 11.68 7.65
CA ILE A 13 -12.21 11.50 6.57
C ILE A 13 -11.54 10.13 6.68
N GLU A 14 -11.20 9.68 7.89
CA GLU A 14 -10.62 8.34 8.09
C GLU A 14 -11.58 7.23 7.64
N ALA A 15 -12.88 7.36 7.91
CA ALA A 15 -13.89 6.44 7.41
C ALA A 15 -14.00 6.47 5.87
N ARG A 16 -13.80 7.63 5.22
CA ARG A 16 -13.78 7.72 3.75
C ARG A 16 -12.62 6.94 3.15
N ILE A 17 -11.45 6.99 3.77
CA ILE A 17 -10.25 6.30 3.29
C ILE A 17 -10.35 4.80 3.55
N THR A 18 -10.63 4.42 4.80
CA THR A 18 -10.50 3.04 5.29
C THR A 18 -11.81 2.27 5.39
N GLY A 19 -12.94 2.96 5.26
CA GLY A 19 -14.30 2.42 5.33
C GLY A 19 -14.92 2.44 6.73
N PHE A 20 -14.10 2.64 7.76
CA PHE A 20 -14.54 2.63 9.16
C PHE A 20 -13.65 3.50 10.02
N SER A 21 -14.26 4.31 10.88
CA SER A 21 -13.57 4.98 11.99
C SER A 21 -14.39 4.90 13.27
N LEU A 22 -13.73 5.16 14.40
CA LEU A 22 -14.34 5.09 15.71
C LEU A 22 -14.00 6.35 16.50
N MET A 23 -15.01 6.90 17.16
CA MET A 23 -14.87 8.04 18.07
C MET A 23 -15.15 7.58 19.49
N GLU A 24 -14.31 8.01 20.44
CA GLU A 24 -14.52 7.88 21.87
C GLU A 24 -15.17 9.16 22.41
N LEU A 25 -16.19 8.97 23.25
CA LEU A 25 -16.91 10.01 23.95
C LEU A 25 -16.55 9.95 25.42
N PHE A 26 -16.10 11.08 25.94
CA PHE A 26 -15.73 11.20 27.35
C PHE A 26 -16.13 12.58 27.87
N LEU A 27 -16.27 12.68 29.19
CA LEU A 27 -16.53 13.96 29.84
C LEU A 27 -15.18 14.61 30.14
N GLY A 28 -14.99 15.85 29.70
CA GLY A 28 -13.83 16.65 30.09
C GLY A 28 -13.89 17.05 31.56
N ASP A 29 -12.75 17.53 32.09
CA ASP A 29 -12.65 18.04 33.45
C ASP A 29 -13.59 19.24 33.72
N ASP A 30 -14.02 19.91 32.65
CA ASP A 30 -15.00 21.01 32.62
C ASP A 30 -16.46 20.52 32.66
N GLY A 31 -16.70 19.21 32.69
CA GLY A 31 -18.05 18.63 32.63
C GLY A 31 -18.69 18.71 31.24
N VAL A 32 -17.92 19.05 30.20
CA VAL A 32 -18.41 19.15 28.82
C VAL A 32 -18.11 17.85 28.08
N LEU A 33 -19.04 17.40 27.24
CA LEU A 33 -18.84 16.23 26.40
C LEU A 33 -17.73 16.52 25.37
N LYS A 34 -16.68 15.70 25.38
CA LYS A 34 -15.57 15.73 24.42
C LYS A 34 -15.55 14.48 23.56
N VAL A 35 -15.03 14.63 22.35
CA VAL A 35 -14.93 13.57 21.35
C VAL A 35 -13.47 13.43 20.94
N LYS A 36 -13.00 12.18 20.77
CA LYS A 36 -11.68 11.91 20.23
C LYS A 36 -11.71 10.76 19.24
N THR A 37 -11.04 10.91 18.11
CA THR A 37 -10.87 9.84 17.13
C THR A 37 -9.92 8.80 17.67
N VAL A 38 -10.36 7.54 17.70
CA VAL A 38 -9.52 6.41 18.11
C VAL A 38 -8.61 6.02 16.96
N GLY A 39 -7.31 5.96 17.21
CA GLY A 39 -6.32 5.52 16.22
C GLY A 39 -6.60 4.11 15.72
N ARG A 40 -6.53 3.91 14.41
CA ARG A 40 -6.79 2.63 13.74
C ARG A 40 -5.95 1.48 14.27
N GLU A 41 -4.74 1.74 14.73
CA GLU A 41 -3.83 0.77 15.33
C GLU A 41 -4.41 0.08 16.57
N PHE A 42 -5.35 0.73 17.24
CA PHE A 42 -6.03 0.19 18.41
C PHE A 42 -7.30 -0.59 18.06
N ILE A 43 -7.75 -0.57 16.80
CA ILE A 43 -9.02 -1.15 16.36
C ILE A 43 -8.78 -2.52 15.70
N GLU A 44 -9.25 -3.59 16.33
CA GLU A 44 -9.35 -4.93 15.74
C GLU A 44 -10.83 -5.27 15.47
N PHE A 45 -11.12 -6.04 14.42
CA PHE A 45 -12.45 -6.61 14.24
C PHE A 45 -12.46 -8.06 14.71
N ARG A 46 -13.34 -8.38 15.66
CA ARG A 46 -13.59 -9.75 16.13
C ARG A 46 -15.08 -10.02 16.08
N ASP A 47 -15.47 -11.13 15.47
CA ASP A 47 -16.87 -11.49 15.28
C ASP A 47 -17.71 -10.35 14.66
N ASN A 48 -17.11 -9.63 13.71
CA ASN A 48 -17.67 -8.43 13.07
C ASN A 48 -17.97 -7.24 14.01
N LEU A 49 -17.38 -7.21 15.20
CA LEU A 49 -17.50 -6.11 16.15
C LEU A 49 -16.17 -5.36 16.33
N PRO A 50 -16.20 -4.02 16.40
CA PRO A 50 -15.01 -3.22 16.68
C PRO A 50 -14.55 -3.48 18.11
N THR A 51 -13.35 -4.02 18.25
CA THR A 51 -12.71 -4.39 19.51
C THR A 51 -11.45 -3.56 19.68
N LEU A 52 -11.38 -2.81 20.76
CA LEU A 52 -10.22 -2.02 21.12
C LEU A 52 -9.19 -2.87 21.81
N LYS A 53 -7.93 -2.74 21.37
CA LYS A 53 -6.77 -3.43 21.92
C LYS A 53 -5.88 -2.44 22.65
N ILE A 54 -5.78 -2.60 23.96
CA ILE A 54 -4.89 -1.81 24.81
C ILE A 54 -3.95 -2.78 25.51
N GLY A 55 -2.70 -2.85 25.02
CA GLY A 55 -1.72 -3.83 25.49
C GLY A 55 -2.21 -5.26 25.29
N LYS A 56 -2.40 -6.00 26.39
CA LYS A 56 -2.95 -7.37 26.37
C LYS A 56 -4.47 -7.41 26.47
N ASN A 57 -5.09 -6.32 26.89
CA ASN A 57 -6.52 -6.24 27.14
C ASN A 57 -7.27 -5.93 25.85
N ARG A 58 -8.47 -6.51 25.74
CA ARG A 58 -9.38 -6.29 24.64
C ARG A 58 -10.78 -6.03 25.16
N PHE A 59 -11.43 -5.01 24.62
CA PHE A 59 -12.82 -4.70 24.95
C PHE A 59 -13.57 -4.26 23.71
N VAL A 60 -14.86 -4.63 23.65
CA VAL A 60 -15.71 -4.28 22.52
C VAL A 60 -16.11 -2.81 22.65
N ALA A 61 -15.85 -2.01 21.62
CA ALA A 61 -16.33 -0.65 21.54
C ALA A 61 -17.84 -0.65 21.35
N LYS A 62 -18.58 -0.12 22.32
CA LYS A 62 -20.04 -0.05 22.32
C LYS A 62 -20.51 1.36 22.63
N GLU A 63 -21.67 1.70 22.08
CA GLU A 63 -22.39 2.91 22.46
C GLU A 63 -22.79 2.85 23.95
N PRO A 64 -22.87 4.00 24.66
CA PRO A 64 -22.74 5.37 24.14
C PRO A 64 -21.29 5.91 24.12
N PHE A 65 -20.34 5.21 24.73
CA PHE A 65 -18.96 5.68 24.86
C PHE A 65 -18.17 5.65 23.56
N PHE A 66 -18.57 4.80 22.61
CA PHE A 66 -17.95 4.75 21.30
C PHE A 66 -19.00 4.86 20.20
N ILE A 67 -18.72 5.70 19.19
CA ILE A 67 -19.56 5.87 18.01
C ILE A 67 -18.75 5.54 16.77
N SER A 68 -19.25 4.64 15.94
CA SER A 68 -18.65 4.30 14.67
C SER A 68 -19.17 5.19 13.53
N ILE A 69 -18.28 5.53 12.61
CA ILE A 69 -18.63 6.12 11.32
C ILE A 69 -18.22 5.13 10.24
N THR A 70 -19.16 4.82 9.34
CA THR A 70 -18.93 3.91 8.22
C THR A 70 -19.10 4.63 6.90
N SER A 71 -18.30 4.22 5.92
CA SER A 71 -18.31 4.76 4.56
C SER A 71 -17.83 3.69 3.58
N ASN A 72 -18.08 3.91 2.29
CA ASN A 72 -17.42 3.13 1.25
C ASN A 72 -15.92 3.49 1.23
N PRO A 73 -15.02 2.53 1.49
CA PRO A 73 -13.57 2.78 1.55
C PRO A 73 -12.98 3.12 0.18
N ALA A 74 -12.22 4.22 0.10
CA ALA A 74 -11.41 4.54 -1.07
C ALA A 74 -10.30 3.50 -1.31
N MET A 75 -9.64 3.03 -0.24
CA MET A 75 -8.53 2.07 -0.33
C MET A 75 -8.92 0.68 -0.86
N LEU A 76 -10.20 0.31 -0.78
CA LEU A 76 -10.64 -0.99 -1.29
C LEU A 76 -10.43 -1.09 -2.81
N LYS A 77 -10.55 0.04 -3.53
CA LYS A 77 -10.29 0.11 -4.98
C LYS A 77 -8.82 -0.07 -5.32
N THR A 78 -7.91 0.29 -4.41
CA THR A 78 -6.46 0.20 -4.63
C THR A 78 -5.86 -1.13 -4.22
N LEU A 79 -6.63 -2.02 -3.58
CA LEU A 79 -6.14 -3.27 -3.01
C LEU A 79 -5.43 -4.16 -4.05
N TRP A 80 -6.09 -4.41 -5.18
CA TRP A 80 -5.54 -5.28 -6.22
C TRP A 80 -4.33 -4.67 -6.94
N ILE A 81 -4.33 -3.35 -7.13
CA ILE A 81 -3.22 -2.64 -7.75
C ILE A 81 -1.99 -2.68 -6.83
N ALA A 82 -2.18 -2.45 -5.52
CA ALA A 82 -1.10 -2.53 -4.55
C ALA A 82 -0.52 -3.94 -4.45
N TYR A 83 -1.38 -4.97 -4.46
CA TYR A 83 -0.95 -6.36 -4.49
C TYR A 83 -0.13 -6.69 -5.75
N ALA A 84 -0.64 -6.31 -6.93
CA ALA A 84 0.06 -6.51 -8.19
C ALA A 84 1.41 -5.80 -8.22
N LYS A 85 1.47 -4.56 -7.74
CA LYS A 85 2.73 -3.80 -7.60
C LYS A 85 3.75 -4.55 -6.74
N GLN A 86 3.34 -5.01 -5.55
CA GLN A 86 4.23 -5.75 -4.65
C GLN A 86 4.70 -7.06 -5.27
N TYR A 87 3.82 -7.76 -5.96
CA TYR A 87 4.15 -9.00 -6.65
C TYR A 87 5.17 -8.78 -7.78
N VAL A 88 4.93 -7.81 -8.66
CA VAL A 88 5.86 -7.49 -9.75
C VAL A 88 7.20 -6.98 -9.23
N LEU A 89 7.22 -6.19 -8.16
CA LEU A 89 8.47 -5.78 -7.51
C LEU A 89 9.27 -6.98 -7.00
N SER A 90 8.60 -8.01 -6.46
CA SER A 90 9.28 -9.24 -6.02
C SER A 90 9.88 -10.04 -7.19
N LEU A 91 9.21 -10.04 -8.35
CA LEU A 91 9.74 -10.66 -9.57
C LEU A 91 10.89 -9.85 -10.15
N TYR A 92 10.80 -8.52 -10.10
CA TYR A 92 11.86 -7.63 -10.52
C TYR A 92 13.15 -7.85 -9.72
N LEU A 93 13.06 -8.02 -8.40
CA LEU A 93 14.24 -8.32 -7.57
C LEU A 93 14.91 -9.65 -7.98
N LYS A 94 14.13 -10.68 -8.27
CA LYS A 94 14.65 -11.96 -8.79
C LYS A 94 15.29 -11.80 -10.18
N PHE A 95 14.68 -10.98 -11.03
CA PHE A 95 15.22 -10.67 -12.35
C PHE A 95 16.54 -9.88 -12.25
N ALA A 96 16.62 -8.89 -11.35
CA ALA A 96 17.84 -8.13 -11.10
C ALA A 96 18.96 -9.02 -10.54
N GLU A 97 18.63 -9.97 -9.66
CA GLU A 97 19.57 -11.00 -9.18
C GLU A 97 20.09 -11.86 -10.34
N PHE A 98 19.18 -12.34 -11.20
CA PHE A 98 19.55 -13.12 -12.38
C PHE A 98 20.46 -12.35 -13.35
N LEU A 99 20.24 -11.05 -13.55
CA LEU A 99 21.12 -10.23 -14.38
C LEU A 99 22.49 -9.99 -13.74
N GLY A 100 22.53 -9.83 -12.41
CA GLY A 100 23.79 -9.61 -11.68
C GLY A 100 24.64 -10.89 -11.56
N VAL A 101 23.99 -12.04 -11.38
CA VAL A 101 24.60 -13.37 -11.27
C VAL A 101 23.81 -14.35 -12.13
N PRO A 102 24.07 -14.41 -13.44
CA PRO A 102 23.35 -15.31 -14.32
C PRO A 102 23.74 -16.76 -14.02
N PRO A 103 22.79 -17.70 -14.07
CA PRO A 103 23.08 -19.10 -13.85
C PRO A 103 23.96 -19.65 -14.97
N LEU A 104 24.92 -20.48 -14.57
CA LEU A 104 25.86 -21.14 -15.46
C LEU A 104 25.32 -22.52 -15.83
N ILE A 105 25.33 -22.84 -17.12
CA ILE A 105 24.99 -24.15 -17.65
C ILE A 105 26.27 -24.77 -18.19
N GLY A 106 26.74 -25.83 -17.51
CA GLY A 106 27.87 -26.64 -17.94
C GLY A 106 27.42 -27.83 -18.78
N GLY A 107 28.01 -28.01 -19.96
CA GLY A 107 27.90 -29.24 -20.73
C GLY A 107 29.16 -30.08 -20.55
N ALA A 108 29.02 -31.28 -19.99
CA ALA A 108 30.11 -32.26 -19.88
C ALA A 108 30.04 -33.25 -21.04
N ASN A 109 31.19 -33.54 -21.67
CA ASN A 109 31.30 -34.56 -22.72
C ASN A 109 31.57 -35.97 -22.17
N SER A 110 31.72 -36.10 -20.85
CA SER A 110 31.91 -37.37 -20.14
C SER A 110 30.61 -37.79 -19.46
N SER A 111 30.24 -39.07 -19.59
CA SER A 111 29.11 -39.67 -18.87
C SER A 111 29.51 -40.24 -17.49
N ASP A 112 30.78 -40.05 -17.09
CA ASP A 112 31.28 -40.57 -15.83
C ASP A 112 30.76 -39.74 -14.64
N GLU A 113 30.14 -40.43 -13.68
CA GLU A 113 29.43 -39.81 -12.56
C GLU A 113 30.35 -38.98 -11.67
N LYS A 114 31.62 -39.40 -11.53
CA LYS A 114 32.62 -38.68 -10.76
C LYS A 114 32.99 -37.35 -11.42
N THR A 115 33.18 -37.36 -12.74
CA THR A 115 33.52 -36.15 -13.52
C THR A 115 32.37 -35.13 -13.48
N LEU A 116 31.12 -35.61 -13.59
CA LEU A 116 29.93 -34.77 -13.48
C LEU A 116 29.79 -34.12 -12.10
N LYS A 117 30.10 -34.87 -11.04
CA LYS A 117 30.05 -34.38 -9.67
C LYS A 117 31.13 -33.32 -9.41
N ASP A 118 32.38 -33.57 -9.81
CA ASP A 118 33.48 -32.63 -9.66
C ASP A 118 33.19 -31.31 -10.43
N MET A 119 32.60 -31.42 -11.63
CA MET A 119 32.18 -30.26 -12.42
C MET A 119 31.02 -29.48 -11.77
N SER A 120 30.05 -30.18 -11.16
CA SER A 120 28.96 -29.55 -10.41
C SER A 120 29.47 -28.79 -9.17
N GLU A 121 30.39 -29.38 -8.41
CA GLU A 121 31.01 -28.73 -7.25
C GLU A 121 31.83 -27.49 -7.67
N ALA A 122 32.51 -27.56 -8.82
CA ALA A 122 33.19 -26.40 -9.39
C ALA A 122 32.20 -25.28 -9.77
N PHE A 123 31.06 -25.60 -10.39
CA PHE A 123 30.02 -24.59 -10.69
C PHE A 123 29.35 -24.01 -9.45
N GLU A 124 29.13 -24.80 -8.40
CA GLU A 124 28.60 -24.29 -7.13
C GLU A 124 29.61 -23.35 -6.44
N SER A 125 30.90 -23.63 -6.58
CA SER A 125 31.97 -22.77 -6.04
C SER A 125 32.14 -21.44 -6.80
N LEU A 126 31.64 -21.34 -8.03
CA LEU A 126 31.74 -20.16 -8.88
C LEU A 126 30.79 -19.04 -8.39
N ARG A 127 31.30 -18.18 -7.51
CA ARG A 127 30.67 -16.91 -7.14
C ARG A 127 31.22 -15.75 -7.95
N SER A 128 30.54 -14.59 -7.90
CA SER A 128 31.01 -13.35 -8.51
C SER A 128 32.47 -13.06 -8.11
N GLY A 129 33.37 -13.01 -9.11
CA GLY A 129 34.81 -12.82 -8.93
C GLY A 129 35.66 -14.09 -8.77
N SER A 130 35.06 -15.29 -8.87
CA SER A 130 35.79 -16.57 -8.82
C SER A 130 36.23 -17.03 -10.23
N TYR A 131 37.24 -17.88 -10.31
CA TYR A 131 37.71 -18.50 -11.55
C TYR A 131 37.69 -20.03 -11.43
N ALA A 132 37.38 -20.72 -12.53
CA ALA A 132 37.45 -22.17 -12.62
C ALA A 132 38.16 -22.58 -13.91
N ILE A 133 38.91 -23.69 -13.85
CA ILE A 133 39.68 -24.24 -14.97
C ILE A 133 38.91 -25.46 -15.48
N PHE A 134 38.60 -25.45 -16.77
CA PHE A 134 37.84 -26.51 -17.43
C PHE A 134 38.70 -27.26 -18.45
N GLY A 135 38.31 -28.49 -18.79
CA GLY A 135 38.96 -29.26 -19.85
C GLY A 135 38.74 -28.62 -21.23
N VAL A 136 39.64 -28.91 -22.17
CA VAL A 136 39.65 -28.28 -23.51
C VAL A 136 38.32 -28.44 -24.28
N ASN A 137 37.54 -29.48 -23.97
CA ASN A 137 36.27 -29.78 -24.62
C ASN A 137 35.03 -29.38 -23.81
N ASP A 138 35.19 -28.87 -22.59
CA ASP A 138 34.05 -28.50 -21.74
C ASP A 138 33.46 -27.16 -22.20
N THR A 139 32.14 -27.06 -22.23
CA THR A 139 31.46 -25.83 -22.68
C THR A 139 30.66 -25.22 -21.53
N ILE A 140 30.87 -23.93 -21.31
CA ILE A 140 30.07 -23.12 -20.37
C ILE A 140 29.16 -22.22 -21.20
N LYS A 141 27.87 -22.24 -20.88
CA LYS A 141 26.91 -21.29 -21.42
C LYS A 141 26.30 -20.49 -20.27
N ILE A 142 26.23 -19.19 -20.47
CA ILE A 142 25.50 -18.30 -19.57
C ILE A 142 24.06 -18.27 -20.08
N LEU A 143 23.09 -18.45 -19.19
CA LEU A 143 21.70 -18.27 -19.58
C LEU A 143 21.39 -16.77 -19.59
N GLU A 144 21.26 -16.20 -20.78
CA GLU A 144 20.88 -14.80 -20.93
C GLU A 144 19.36 -14.63 -20.90
N GLY A 145 18.91 -13.72 -20.04
CA GLY A 145 17.50 -13.35 -19.93
C GLY A 145 17.15 -12.32 -21.02
N ARG A 146 16.00 -12.49 -21.65
CA ARG A 146 15.49 -11.56 -22.69
C ARG A 146 14.56 -10.46 -22.14
N GLY A 147 14.36 -10.40 -20.83
CA GLY A 147 13.47 -9.40 -20.21
C GLY A 147 14.10 -8.01 -20.20
N SER A 148 13.29 -6.97 -20.35
CA SER A 148 13.73 -5.58 -20.16
C SER A 148 13.43 -5.13 -18.72
N GLN A 149 14.42 -4.52 -18.07
CA GLN A 149 14.22 -3.87 -16.76
C GLN A 149 13.22 -2.70 -16.85
N GLU A 150 13.12 -2.07 -18.02
CA GLU A 150 12.22 -0.94 -18.26
C GLU A 150 10.74 -1.32 -18.10
N ASP A 151 10.35 -2.49 -18.60
CA ASP A 151 8.98 -3.00 -18.55
C ASP A 151 8.46 -3.12 -17.10
N PHE A 152 9.32 -3.57 -16.18
CA PHE A 152 8.99 -3.67 -14.76
C PHE A 152 8.76 -2.30 -14.13
N MET A 153 9.63 -1.33 -14.46
CA MET A 153 9.55 0.03 -13.93
C MET A 153 8.34 0.77 -14.50
N GLU A 154 8.00 0.54 -15.77
CA GLU A 154 6.78 1.07 -16.40
C GLU A 154 5.53 0.53 -15.70
N PHE A 155 5.47 -0.78 -15.42
CA PHE A 155 4.36 -1.36 -14.68
C PHE A 155 4.22 -0.77 -13.27
N ILE A 156 5.33 -0.58 -12.55
CA ILE A 156 5.30 0.04 -11.22
C ILE A 156 4.76 1.48 -11.29
N ARG A 157 5.22 2.27 -12.28
CA ARG A 157 4.73 3.64 -12.52
C ARG A 157 3.24 3.66 -12.87
N TYR A 158 2.77 2.70 -13.65
CA TYR A 158 1.36 2.53 -13.95
C TYR A 158 0.56 2.27 -12.67
N CYS A 159 1.00 1.35 -11.81
CA CYS A 159 0.34 1.08 -10.53
C CYS A 159 0.29 2.32 -9.62
N ASP A 160 1.37 3.08 -9.52
CA ASP A 160 1.41 4.33 -8.73
C ASP A 160 0.44 5.38 -9.26
N ALA A 161 0.36 5.51 -10.60
CA ALA A 161 -0.60 6.40 -11.23
C ALA A 161 -2.05 5.98 -10.94
N GLU A 162 -2.38 4.69 -11.04
CA GLU A 162 -3.74 4.21 -10.76
C GLU A 162 -4.12 4.37 -9.28
N ILE A 163 -3.19 4.15 -8.34
CA ILE A 163 -3.42 4.42 -6.91
C ILE A 163 -3.68 5.91 -6.69
N ALA A 164 -2.87 6.79 -7.29
CA ALA A 164 -3.06 8.24 -7.20
C ALA A 164 -4.40 8.70 -7.77
N LYS A 165 -4.84 8.16 -8.93
CA LYS A 165 -6.17 8.44 -9.50
C LYS A 165 -7.30 8.01 -8.56
N CYS A 166 -7.19 6.83 -7.95
CA CYS A 166 -8.24 6.32 -7.07
C CYS A 166 -8.45 7.17 -5.81
N ILE A 167 -7.36 7.71 -5.25
CA ILE A 167 -7.41 8.47 -3.99
C ILE A 167 -7.60 9.97 -4.27
N ASN A 168 -6.80 10.55 -5.15
CA ASN A 168 -6.74 12.00 -5.38
C ASN A 168 -7.55 12.46 -6.61
N GLY A 169 -8.09 11.53 -7.40
CA GLY A 169 -8.79 11.86 -8.67
C GLY A 169 -7.88 12.30 -9.81
N SER A 170 -6.56 12.36 -9.58
CA SER A 170 -5.56 12.78 -10.58
C SER A 170 -4.17 12.22 -10.27
N VAL A 171 -3.33 12.14 -11.30
CA VAL A 171 -1.92 11.69 -11.22
C VAL A 171 -0.95 12.88 -11.13
N LEU A 172 -1.42 14.09 -11.48
CA LEU A 172 -0.57 15.19 -11.94
C LEU A 172 0.10 16.00 -10.82
N SER A 173 0.27 15.46 -9.61
CA SER A 173 0.95 16.17 -8.53
C SER A 173 2.43 15.81 -8.36
N SER A 174 2.95 14.78 -9.05
CA SER A 174 4.32 14.33 -8.73
C SER A 174 5.20 13.76 -9.86
N ASN A 175 4.77 13.59 -11.12
CA ASN A 175 5.70 12.94 -12.08
C ASN A 175 5.65 13.30 -13.58
N THR A 176 5.10 14.44 -13.98
CA THR A 176 5.15 14.91 -15.38
C THR A 176 5.68 16.34 -15.47
N ALA A 177 6.99 16.49 -15.34
CA ALA A 177 7.71 17.77 -15.45
C ALA A 177 7.99 18.20 -16.91
N THR A 178 7.28 17.66 -17.90
CA THR A 178 7.57 17.95 -19.31
C THR A 178 6.28 18.08 -20.09
N THR A 179 5.72 19.30 -20.10
CA THR A 179 4.66 19.78 -21.02
C THR A 179 3.22 19.41 -20.65
N GLY A 180 2.73 19.89 -19.50
CA GLY A 180 1.29 19.93 -19.21
C GLY A 180 0.68 21.28 -19.62
N SER A 181 -0.25 21.30 -20.57
CA SER A 181 -0.99 22.53 -20.94
C SER A 181 -1.81 23.04 -19.76
N TYR A 182 -1.93 24.36 -19.58
CA TYR A 182 -2.76 24.99 -18.53
C TYR A 182 -4.19 24.40 -18.46
N ALA A 183 -4.74 24.01 -19.61
CA ALA A 183 -6.04 23.35 -19.72
C ALA A 183 -6.09 21.98 -19.00
N GLN A 184 -5.01 21.20 -19.02
CA GLN A 184 -4.92 19.92 -18.30
C GLN A 184 -4.84 20.17 -16.78
N GLY A 185 -4.05 21.16 -16.35
CA GLY A 185 -3.99 21.57 -14.94
C GLY A 185 -5.37 21.91 -14.37
N LYS A 186 -6.18 22.68 -15.11
CA LYS A 186 -7.54 23.07 -14.70
C LYS A 186 -8.50 21.88 -14.57
N ILE A 187 -8.41 20.89 -15.47
CA ILE A 187 -9.27 19.68 -15.39
C ILE A 187 -8.91 18.84 -14.15
N HIS A 188 -7.62 18.67 -13.86
CA HIS A 188 -7.18 17.93 -12.67
C HIS A 188 -7.59 18.61 -11.37
N GLU A 189 -7.49 19.94 -11.35
CA GLU A 189 -7.93 20.75 -10.21
C GLU A 189 -9.44 20.62 -9.98
N ASN A 190 -10.26 20.65 -11.04
CA ASN A 190 -11.70 20.41 -10.94
C ASN A 190 -12.04 19.04 -10.35
N ASN A 191 -11.42 17.96 -10.85
CA ASN A 191 -11.67 16.60 -10.33
C ASN A 191 -11.30 16.49 -8.85
N ARG A 192 -10.20 17.13 -8.43
CA ARG A 192 -9.78 17.17 -7.03
C ARG A 192 -10.81 17.92 -6.18
N PHE A 193 -11.31 19.06 -6.66
CA PHE A 193 -12.35 19.82 -5.97
C PHE A 193 -13.65 19.03 -5.81
N GLU A 194 -14.05 18.20 -6.79
CA GLU A 194 -15.23 17.35 -6.66
C GLU A 194 -15.09 16.32 -5.52
N ILE A 195 -13.92 15.70 -5.38
CA ILE A 195 -13.65 14.75 -4.28
C ILE A 195 -13.68 15.50 -2.94
N ILE A 196 -13.01 16.65 -2.86
CA ILE A 196 -12.98 17.49 -1.65
C ILE A 196 -14.39 17.94 -1.27
N ASP A 197 -15.21 18.40 -2.21
CA ASP A 197 -16.59 18.83 -1.96
C ASP A 197 -17.46 17.66 -1.46
N ALA A 198 -17.29 16.47 -2.04
CA ALA A 198 -17.97 15.27 -1.57
C ALA A 198 -17.58 14.91 -0.12
N ASP A 199 -16.29 15.02 0.22
CA ASP A 199 -15.79 14.75 1.57
C ASP A 199 -16.24 15.82 2.58
N ILE A 200 -16.27 17.11 2.19
CA ILE A 200 -16.83 18.21 2.99
C ILE A 200 -18.31 17.95 3.29
N LYS A 201 -19.09 17.58 2.26
CA LYS A 201 -20.52 17.25 2.42
C LYS A 201 -20.72 16.06 3.36
N PHE A 202 -19.88 15.03 3.25
CA PHE A 202 -19.92 13.87 4.13
C PHE A 202 -19.62 14.26 5.57
N ALA A 203 -18.48 14.91 5.83
CA ALA A 203 -18.06 15.32 7.18
C ALA A 203 -19.08 16.28 7.81
N SER A 204 -19.57 17.26 7.06
CA SER A 204 -20.61 18.20 7.52
C SER A 204 -21.89 17.50 7.94
N ARG A 205 -22.27 16.42 7.25
CA ARG A 205 -23.45 15.62 7.60
C ARG A 205 -23.24 14.83 8.88
N GLU A 206 -22.06 14.25 9.09
CA GLU A 206 -21.74 13.50 10.31
C GLU A 206 -21.68 14.44 11.54
N VAL A 207 -21.10 15.64 11.40
CA VAL A 207 -21.15 16.68 12.44
C VAL A 207 -22.61 17.03 12.78
N LYS A 208 -23.46 17.30 11.78
CA LYS A 208 -24.88 17.60 12.00
C LYS A 208 -25.62 16.44 12.71
N LYS A 209 -25.33 15.19 12.35
CA LYS A 209 -25.91 14.02 13.01
C LYS A 209 -25.48 13.92 14.47
N PHE A 210 -24.21 14.16 14.76
CA PHE A 210 -23.66 14.15 16.11
C PHE A 210 -24.38 15.17 17.00
N TYR A 211 -24.44 16.44 16.58
CA TYR A 211 -25.13 17.48 17.36
C TYR A 211 -26.65 17.31 17.40
N LYS A 212 -27.28 16.68 16.41
CA LYS A 212 -28.70 16.31 16.52
C LYS A 212 -28.93 15.26 17.62
N ARG A 213 -27.95 14.37 17.83
CA ARG A 213 -28.02 13.27 18.82
C ARG A 213 -27.69 13.76 20.25
N PHE A 214 -26.67 14.59 20.41
CA PHE A 214 -26.14 15.01 21.72
C PHE A 214 -26.31 16.50 22.03
N GLY A 215 -26.56 17.33 21.03
CA GLY A 215 -26.74 18.79 21.15
C GLY A 215 -28.16 19.22 21.48
N LYS A 216 -29.09 18.29 21.74
CA LYS A 216 -30.36 18.62 22.41
C LYS A 216 -30.07 18.91 23.88
N LYS A 217 -29.82 20.19 24.19
CA LYS A 217 -30.27 20.79 25.45
C LYS A 217 -31.69 21.28 25.26
#